data_AF-A0A024HAQ3-F1
#
_entry.id   AF-A0A024HAQ3-F1
#
_cell.length_a   1.000
_cell.length_b   1.000
_cell.length_c   1.000
_cell.angle_alpha   90.00
_cell.angle_beta   90.00
_cell.angle_gamma   90.00
#
_symmetry.space_group_name_H-M   'P 1'
#
loop_
_entity.id
_entity.type
_entity.pdbx_description
1 polymer ?
#
loop_
_entity_poly.entity_id
_entity_poly.type
_entity_poly.pdbx_seq_one_letter_code
_entity_poly.pdbx_strand_id
1 'polypeptide(L)' 'MSPETLAQCMSVQEALEPFGGYTEGWNGPTQIKFSKRVMDLGKPLREVTVGELQDIAAAVAEEMKDYFYPRGRA' A
#
# COMPACT_ATOMS: atom_id res chain seq x y z
N MET A 1 -0.80 -5.14 -22.58
CA MET A 1 -0.63 -5.76 -21.25
C MET A 1 -0.71 -7.26 -21.44
N SER A 2 0.24 -8.03 -20.90
CA SER A 2 0.25 -9.49 -21.08
C SER A 2 -0.67 -10.19 -20.05
N PRO A 3 -1.15 -11.42 -20.32
CA PRO A 3 -1.94 -12.19 -19.35
C PRO A 3 -1.22 -12.43 -18.02
N GLU A 4 0.11 -12.62 -18.06
CA GLU A 4 0.94 -12.81 -16.85
C GLU A 4 1.01 -11.53 -16.01
N THR A 5 1.15 -10.38 -16.68
CA THR A 5 1.11 -9.06 -16.03
C THR A 5 -0.24 -8.82 -15.36
N LEU A 6 -1.34 -9.23 -16.01
CA LEU A 6 -2.68 -9.07 -15.44
C LEU A 6 -2.88 -9.96 -14.20
N ALA A 7 -2.44 -11.22 -14.25
CA ALA A 7 -2.51 -12.14 -13.11
C ALA A 7 -1.70 -11.66 -11.90
N GLN A 8 -0.51 -11.10 -12.13
CA GLN A 8 0.30 -10.47 -11.08
C GLN A 8 -0.39 -9.25 -10.47
N CYS A 9 -0.98 -8.38 -11.29
CA CYS A 9 -1.73 -7.23 -10.79
C CYS A 9 -2.94 -7.65 -9.95
N MET A 10 -3.69 -8.68 -10.37
CA MET A 10 -4.83 -9.20 -9.63
C MET A 10 -4.41 -9.84 -8.30
N SER A 11 -3.34 -10.64 -8.29
CA SER A 11 -2.83 -11.24 -7.05
C SER A 11 -2.34 -10.20 -6.04
N VAL A 12 -1.70 -9.13 -6.51
CA VAL A 12 -1.34 -7.99 -5.66
C VAL A 12 -2.59 -7.28 -5.15
N GLN A 13 -3.60 -7.08 -6.00
CA GLN A 13 -4.84 -6.43 -5.60
C GLN A 13 -5.62 -7.25 -4.57
N GLU A 14 -5.74 -8.56 -4.72
CA GLU A 14 -6.34 -9.47 -3.74
C GLU A 14 -5.55 -9.52 -2.43
N ALA A 15 -4.21 -9.58 -2.52
CA ALA A 15 -3.36 -9.52 -1.32
C ALA A 15 -3.52 -8.18 -0.60
N LEU A 16 -3.82 -7.11 -1.34
CA LEU A 16 -4.00 -5.76 -0.82
C LEU A 16 -5.47 -5.42 -0.47
N GLU A 17 -6.43 -6.28 -0.80
CA GLU A 17 -7.86 -6.09 -0.57
C GLU A 17 -8.25 -6.06 0.93
N PRO A 18 -7.63 -6.85 1.83
CA PRO A 18 -7.86 -6.73 3.27
C PRO A 18 -7.44 -5.38 3.86
N PHE A 19 -6.63 -4.60 3.14
CA PHE A 19 -6.22 -3.26 3.51
C PHE A 19 -7.14 -2.26 2.84
N GLY A 20 -8.42 -2.21 3.21
CA GLY A 20 -9.47 -1.38 2.56
C GLY A 20 -9.12 0.10 2.27
N GLY A 21 -8.01 0.63 2.81
CA GLY A 21 -7.36 1.84 2.33
C GLY A 21 -6.79 1.75 0.90
N TYR A 22 -6.10 0.69 0.48
CA TYR A 22 -5.41 0.63 -0.82
C TYR A 22 -6.39 0.71 -2.01
N THR A 23 -7.58 0.12 -1.89
CA THR A 23 -8.60 0.07 -2.95
C THR A 23 -9.64 1.19 -2.88
N GLU A 24 -9.98 1.71 -1.69
CA GLU A 24 -11.08 2.69 -1.54
C GLU A 24 -10.75 3.97 -0.76
N GLY A 25 -9.61 4.05 -0.05
CA GLY A 25 -9.35 5.15 0.91
C GLY A 25 -8.00 5.90 0.80
N TRP A 26 -7.02 5.34 0.09
CA TRP A 26 -5.68 5.89 -0.01
C TRP A 26 -5.56 6.79 -1.22
N ASN A 27 -5.28 8.07 -0.98
CA ASN A 27 -4.92 9.00 -2.05
C ASN A 27 -3.58 8.62 -2.71
N GLY A 28 -3.31 9.18 -3.88
CA GLY A 28 -2.05 8.95 -4.62
C GLY A 28 -0.77 9.10 -3.77
N PRO A 29 -0.63 10.13 -2.92
CA PRO A 29 0.51 10.25 -2.01
C PRO A 29 0.70 9.07 -1.04
N THR A 30 -0.40 8.52 -0.52
CA THR A 30 -0.37 7.37 0.40
C THR A 30 0.08 6.11 -0.34
N GLN A 31 -0.43 5.89 -1.56
CA GLN A 31 -0.01 4.79 -2.43
C GLN A 31 1.48 4.90 -2.81
N ILE A 32 1.96 6.10 -3.18
CA ILE A 32 3.37 6.33 -3.50
C ILE A 32 4.27 6.05 -2.29
N LYS A 33 3.86 6.46 -1.08
CA LYS A 33 4.64 6.23 0.14
C LYS A 33 4.71 4.75 0.50
N PHE A 34 3.59 4.02 0.38
CA PHE A 34 3.56 2.57 0.52
C PHE A 34 4.53 1.89 -0.45
N SER A 35 4.44 2.20 -1.75
CA SER A 35 5.32 1.61 -2.76
C SER A 35 6.81 1.89 -2.49
N LYS A 36 7.14 3.10 -2.02
CA LYS A 36 8.53 3.43 -1.62
C LYS A 36 9.01 2.57 -0.46
N ARG A 37 8.22 2.42 0.61
CA ARG A 37 8.56 1.59 1.77
C ARG A 37 8.73 0.11 1.39
N VAL A 38 7.91 -0.41 0.46
CA VAL A 38 8.08 -1.77 -0.07
C VAL A 38 9.39 -1.91 -0.85
N MET A 39 9.75 -0.91 -1.67
CA MET A 39 11.05 -0.92 -2.37
C MET A 39 12.24 -0.79 -1.41
N ASP A 40 12.10 -0.03 -0.32
CA ASP A 40 13.15 0.16 0.70
C ASP A 40 13.49 -1.13 1.48
N LEU A 41 12.66 -2.18 1.39
CA LEU A 41 13.01 -3.52 1.88
C LEU A 41 14.21 -4.12 1.15
N GLY A 42 14.58 -3.58 -0.03
CA GLY A 42 15.79 -3.97 -0.76
C GLY A 42 15.79 -5.39 -1.30
N LYS A 43 14.63 -6.04 -1.36
CA LYS A 43 14.49 -7.42 -1.81
C LYS A 43 13.55 -7.57 -3.01
N PRO A 44 13.71 -8.64 -3.82
CA PRO A 44 12.81 -8.92 -4.92
C PRO A 44 11.36 -9.04 -4.46
N LEU A 45 10.40 -8.55 -5.25
CA LEU A 45 8.97 -8.59 -4.90
C LEU A 45 8.47 -10.01 -4.55
N ARG A 46 8.99 -11.04 -5.23
CA ARG A 46 8.68 -12.45 -4.96
C ARG A 46 9.10 -12.95 -3.58
N GLU A 47 10.01 -12.23 -2.91
CA GLU A 47 10.51 -12.53 -1.56
C GLU A 47 9.85 -11.62 -0.50
N VAL A 48 9.03 -10.66 -0.93
CA VAL A 48 8.20 -9.85 -0.03
C VAL A 48 7.03 -10.69 0.46
N THR A 49 6.92 -10.82 1.78
CA THR A 49 5.86 -11.57 2.41
C THR A 49 4.61 -10.72 2.57
N VAL A 50 3.45 -11.38 2.68
CA VAL A 50 2.20 -10.69 3.01
C VAL A 50 2.29 -9.95 4.34
N GLY A 51 2.99 -10.51 5.35
CA GLY A 51 3.17 -9.87 6.65
C GLY A 51 3.93 -8.54 6.57
N GLU A 52 4.97 -8.44 5.74
CA GLU A 52 5.71 -7.18 5.58
C GLU A 52 4.88 -6.13 4.83
N LEU A 53 4.08 -6.54 3.84
CA LEU A 53 3.11 -5.66 3.22
C LEU A 53 2.10 -5.17 4.27
N GLN A 54 1.72 -6.02 5.22
CA GLN A 54 0.83 -5.64 6.32
C GLN A 54 1.42 -4.60 7.26
N ASP A 55 2.64 -4.84 7.71
CA ASP A 55 3.33 -3.93 8.63
C ASP A 55 3.58 -2.56 7.98
N ILE A 56 4.00 -2.55 6.71
CA ILE A 56 4.19 -1.31 5.95
C ILE A 56 2.85 -0.59 5.76
N ALA A 57 1.79 -1.30 5.41
CA ALA A 57 0.47 -0.69 5.22
C ALA A 57 -0.04 -0.05 6.51
N ALA A 58 0.08 -0.74 7.66
CA ALA A 58 -0.30 -0.21 8.96
C ALA A 58 0.52 1.04 9.33
N ALA A 59 1.83 1.01 9.12
CA ALA A 59 2.70 2.14 9.38
C ALA A 59 2.37 3.35 8.50
N VAL A 60 2.12 3.14 7.21
CA VAL A 60 1.76 4.21 6.27
C VAL A 60 0.38 4.77 6.58
N ALA A 61 -0.59 3.94 6.93
CA ALA A 61 -1.93 4.38 7.30
C ALA A 61 -1.91 5.25 8.56
N GLU A 62 -1.16 4.86 9.60
CA GLU A 62 -1.03 5.66 10.82
C GLU A 62 -0.29 6.98 10.56
N GLU A 63 0.80 6.95 9.77
CA GLU A 63 1.57 8.15 9.42
C GLU A 63 0.74 9.16 8.58
N MET A 64 -0.14 8.66 7.72
CA MET A 64 -0.95 9.51 6.84
C MET A 64 -2.31 9.90 7.43
N LYS A 65 -2.68 9.37 8.60
CA LYS A 65 -3.96 9.65 9.29
C LYS A 65 -4.24 11.15 9.46
N ASP A 66 -3.20 11.93 9.77
CA ASP A 66 -3.27 13.39 9.93
C ASP A 66 -3.28 14.17 8.60
N TYR A 67 -2.87 13.54 7.50
CA TYR A 67 -2.95 14.14 6.16
C TYR A 67 -4.40 14.26 5.67
N PHE A 68 -5.32 13.47 6.25
CA PHE A 68 -6.74 13.45 5.94
C PHE A 68 -7.62 14.20 6.95
N TYR A 69 -7.12 14.47 8.16
CA TYR A 69 -7.77 15.34 9.14
C TYR A 69 -6.96 16.62 9.31
N PRO A 70 -7.24 17.69 8.54
CA PRO A 70 -6.76 19.00 8.93
C PRO A 70 -7.37 19.26 10.31
N ARG A 71 -6.53 19.33 11.35
CA ARG A 71 -6.93 19.82 12.67
C ARG A 71 -7.82 21.04 12.43
N GLY A 72 -9.03 20.98 12.99
CA GLY A 72 -10.08 21.95 12.77
C GLY A 72 -9.52 23.36 12.66
N ARG A 73 -9.86 24.04 11.56
CA ARG A 73 -9.85 25.49 11.54
C ARG A 73 -10.82 25.93 12.63
N ALA A 74 -10.26 26.31 13.77
CA ALA A 74 -10.89 27.19 14.74
C ALA A 74 -11.25 28.53 14.07
#